data_AF-A0A0Q9WNE0-F1
#
_entry.id   AF-A0A0Q9WNE0-F1
#
_cell.length_a   1.000
_cell.length_b   1.000
_cell.length_c   1.000
_cell.angle_alpha   90.00
_cell.angle_beta   90.00
_cell.angle_gamma   90.00
#
_symmetry.space_group_name_H-M   'P 1'
#
loop_
_entity.id
_entity.type
_entity.pdbx_description
1 polymer ?
#
loop_
_entity_poly.entity_id
_entity_poly.type
_entity_poly.pdbx_seq_one_letter_code
_entity_poly.pdbx_strand_id
1 'polypeptide(L)'
;MPRPLWQQLSEKFDCDVESVIDIQKPLLSPLERARRQVCKRVYNNQYLHKSAIDVVMLGQLQNDKNFLNPLSHYSTPYMSELASEQYAIVKKFMKLMHTRSPLYHCRQVKCRVSKICEKNRENYLYRVEYQTRRDCFRMLREVHRRRQERDIERLTDYIEHIMSSSIELKTQRTLPWKWEFVTEVYNILALAHIDRCAVPKNIDFLDLKNHSMLYLLPTDRVKEQTITFGGPNVYSEIDKDDERLSRVTKKLNRLKDRLIHSRYAIERTYLFFEIARCHFKESRFDKTLIMAHKASHEARICNSIVWRFNITFLICQVHAIFNRFERLSESLGKAKQLAARLKSTKLQAYLALCNAVNDYELDYQRKKQSEHNLPKGRRRKGRPSLASFDSTENNLEHLSQ
;
A
#
# COMPACT_ATOMS: atom_id res chain seq x y z
N MET A 1 43.66 -12.37 -14.06
CA MET A 1 42.84 -11.74 -13.00
C MET A 1 42.60 -12.78 -11.92
N PRO A 2 43.05 -12.57 -10.67
CA PRO A 2 42.76 -13.51 -9.59
C PRO A 2 41.25 -13.56 -9.37
N ARG A 3 40.71 -14.77 -9.20
CA ARG A 3 39.27 -14.98 -8.98
C ARG A 3 38.85 -14.33 -7.67
N PRO A 4 37.65 -13.73 -7.60
CA PRO A 4 37.19 -13.09 -6.38
C PRO A 4 37.02 -14.13 -5.26
N LEU A 5 37.41 -13.75 -4.04
CA LEU A 5 37.52 -14.60 -2.85
C LEU A 5 36.25 -15.44 -2.56
N TRP A 6 35.07 -14.90 -2.87
CA TRP A 6 33.79 -15.60 -2.66
C TRP A 6 33.62 -16.85 -3.53
N GLN A 7 34.18 -16.87 -4.75
CA GLN A 7 34.14 -18.07 -5.62
C GLN A 7 35.04 -19.18 -5.07
N GLN A 8 36.18 -18.82 -4.51
CA GLN A 8 37.12 -19.78 -3.91
C GLN A 8 36.59 -20.38 -2.61
N LEU A 9 35.80 -19.61 -1.83
CA LEU A 9 35.17 -20.07 -0.60
C LEU A 9 33.92 -20.93 -0.88
N SER A 10 33.15 -20.58 -1.92
CA SER A 10 32.03 -21.39 -2.43
C SER A 10 32.47 -22.79 -2.85
N GLU A 11 33.57 -22.90 -3.60
CA GLU A 11 34.11 -24.18 -4.06
C GLU A 11 34.62 -25.07 -2.90
N LYS A 12 34.96 -24.45 -1.76
CA LYS A 12 35.44 -25.14 -0.55
C LYS A 12 34.35 -25.49 0.45
N PHE A 13 33.09 -25.13 0.20
CA PHE A 13 31.97 -25.23 1.16
C PHE A 13 32.20 -24.50 2.51
N ASP A 14 33.23 -23.65 2.61
CA ASP A 14 33.55 -22.81 3.77
C ASP A 14 32.81 -21.46 3.72
N CYS A 15 31.67 -21.38 3.04
CA CYS A 15 30.85 -20.18 3.07
C CYS A 15 30.18 -20.06 4.44
N ASP A 16 30.77 -19.24 5.32
CA ASP A 16 30.22 -18.68 6.57
C ASP A 16 28.95 -17.81 6.36
N VAL A 17 28.21 -18.02 5.28
CA VAL A 17 26.82 -17.58 5.23
C VAL A 17 26.04 -18.77 5.77
N GLU A 18 26.08 -18.95 7.10
CA GLU A 18 25.01 -19.66 7.78
C GLU A 18 23.72 -19.02 7.28
N SER A 19 23.05 -19.68 6.33
CA SER A 19 21.65 -19.44 6.08
C SER A 19 21.00 -19.76 7.42
N VAL A 20 20.80 -18.74 8.25
CA VAL A 20 19.94 -18.83 9.43
C VAL A 20 18.71 -19.53 8.90
N ILE A 21 18.51 -20.79 9.31
CA ILE A 21 17.35 -21.56 8.87
C ILE A 21 16.19 -20.70 9.34
N ASP A 22 15.54 -20.02 8.40
CA ASP A 22 14.44 -19.12 8.72
C ASP A 22 13.37 -20.02 9.33
N ILE A 23 13.34 -20.08 10.66
CA ILE A 23 12.32 -20.78 11.40
C ILE A 23 11.03 -20.09 10.98
N GLN A 24 10.26 -20.74 10.12
CA GLN A 24 9.03 -20.21 9.59
C GLN A 24 8.09 -19.97 10.76
N LYS A 25 8.07 -18.74 11.27
CA LYS A 25 7.16 -18.36 12.35
C LYS A 25 5.76 -18.57 11.80
N PRO A 26 4.89 -19.36 12.46
CA PRO A 26 3.54 -19.57 11.96
C PRO A 26 2.85 -18.22 11.81
N LEU A 27 2.28 -17.97 10.63
CA LEU A 27 1.49 -16.77 10.36
C LEU A 27 0.20 -16.84 11.16
N LEU A 28 0.25 -16.34 12.40
CA LEU A 28 -0.90 -16.29 13.28
C LEU A 28 -1.77 -15.08 12.95
N SER A 29 -3.08 -15.31 12.82
CA SER A 29 -4.05 -14.23 12.68
C SER A 29 -4.00 -13.30 13.90
N PRO A 30 -4.26 -11.99 13.75
CA PRO A 30 -4.25 -11.07 14.89
C PRO A 30 -5.24 -11.44 15.99
N LEU A 31 -6.40 -11.99 15.62
CA LEU A 31 -7.36 -12.56 16.58
C LEU A 31 -6.76 -13.75 17.35
N GLU A 32 -6.02 -14.63 16.69
CA GLU A 32 -5.37 -15.75 17.36
C GLU A 32 -4.22 -15.30 18.26
N ARG A 33 -3.43 -14.31 17.84
CA ARG A 33 -2.40 -13.69 18.70
C ARG A 33 -3.02 -13.11 19.96
N ALA A 34 -4.13 -12.37 19.83
CA ALA A 34 -4.87 -11.83 20.95
C ALA A 34 -5.44 -12.94 21.85
N ARG A 35 -6.03 -14.00 21.27
CA ARG A 35 -6.51 -15.17 22.03
C ARG A 35 -5.38 -15.84 22.80
N ARG A 36 -4.23 -16.10 22.19
CA ARG A 36 -3.06 -16.69 22.85
C ARG A 36 -2.55 -15.79 23.98
N GLN A 37 -2.53 -14.48 23.77
CA GLN A 37 -2.13 -13.51 24.80
C GLN A 37 -3.11 -13.51 25.99
N VAL A 38 -4.42 -13.53 25.73
CA VAL A 38 -5.44 -13.63 26.79
C VAL A 38 -5.34 -14.96 27.52
N CYS A 39 -5.21 -16.08 26.81
CA CYS A 39 -5.02 -17.40 27.41
C CYS A 39 -3.76 -17.45 28.28
N LYS A 40 -2.64 -16.90 27.81
CA LYS A 40 -1.39 -16.79 28.58
C LYS A 40 -1.59 -15.95 29.85
N ARG A 41 -2.27 -14.80 29.75
CA ARG A 41 -2.60 -13.96 30.92
C ARG A 41 -3.49 -14.69 31.92
N VAL A 42 -4.55 -15.35 31.46
CA VAL A 42 -5.46 -16.11 32.33
C VAL A 42 -4.72 -17.28 33.00
N TYR A 43 -3.89 -18.01 32.26
CA TYR A 43 -3.07 -19.10 32.78
C TYR A 43 -2.10 -18.59 33.84
N ASN A 44 -1.34 -17.53 33.54
CA ASN A 44 -0.38 -16.94 34.49
C ASN A 44 -1.08 -16.42 35.75
N ASN A 45 -2.16 -15.65 35.60
CA ASN A 45 -2.89 -15.07 36.73
C ASN A 45 -3.57 -16.13 37.60
N GLN A 46 -3.99 -17.25 37.02
CA GLN A 46 -4.64 -18.33 37.75
C GLN A 46 -3.67 -19.07 38.68
N TYR A 47 -2.41 -19.23 38.29
CA TYR A 47 -1.43 -20.02 39.04
C TYR A 47 -0.41 -19.18 39.82
N LEU A 48 -0.04 -18.00 39.34
CA LEU A 48 0.98 -17.14 39.96
C LEU A 48 0.40 -15.85 40.56
N HIS A 49 -0.87 -15.56 40.32
CA HIS A 49 -1.56 -14.37 40.83
C HIS A 49 -0.76 -13.08 40.54
N LYS A 50 -0.22 -12.43 41.58
CA LYS A 50 0.53 -11.16 41.46
C LYS A 50 1.86 -11.35 40.73
N SER A 51 2.52 -12.49 40.91
CA SER A 51 3.80 -12.83 40.25
C SER A 51 3.65 -13.19 38.76
N ALA A 52 2.44 -13.09 38.20
CA ALA A 52 2.21 -13.27 36.77
C ALA A 52 2.94 -12.21 35.92
N ILE A 53 3.17 -11.02 36.49
CA ILE A 53 3.91 -9.92 35.85
C ILE A 53 5.38 -10.32 35.64
N ASP A 54 5.98 -10.97 36.64
CA ASP A 54 7.38 -11.41 36.61
C ASP A 54 7.62 -12.42 35.48
N VAL A 55 6.64 -13.27 35.16
CA VAL A 55 6.73 -14.20 34.01
C VAL A 55 6.66 -13.48 32.66
N VAL A 56 5.94 -12.36 32.59
CA VAL A 56 5.94 -11.52 31.39
C VAL A 56 7.31 -10.87 31.23
N MET A 57 7.88 -10.35 32.32
CA MET A 57 9.22 -9.77 32.35
C MET A 57 10.29 -10.79 31.95
N LEU A 58 10.32 -11.98 32.54
CA LEU A 58 11.26 -13.05 32.18
C LEU A 58 11.18 -13.42 30.69
N GLY A 59 9.98 -13.40 30.11
CA GLY A 59 9.82 -13.64 28.67
C GLY A 59 10.28 -12.47 27.79
N GLN A 60 10.24 -11.24 28.29
CA GLN A 60 10.77 -10.05 27.59
C GLN A 60 12.30 -10.04 27.61
N LEU A 61 12.91 -10.32 28.77
CA LEU A 61 14.36 -10.39 28.95
C LEU A 61 15.07 -11.33 27.97
N GLN A 62 14.41 -12.43 27.57
CA GLN A 62 14.96 -13.36 26.56
C GLN A 62 15.14 -12.75 25.16
N ASN A 63 14.43 -11.67 24.85
CA ASN A 63 14.44 -11.05 23.51
C ASN A 63 14.92 -9.59 23.53
N ASP A 64 15.15 -9.01 24.72
CA ASP A 64 15.49 -7.61 24.89
C ASP A 64 16.97 -7.38 24.54
N LYS A 65 17.21 -6.66 23.44
CA LYS A 65 18.56 -6.31 22.96
C LYS A 65 19.36 -5.44 23.93
N ASN A 66 18.67 -4.72 24.81
CA ASN A 66 19.32 -3.91 25.85
C ASN A 66 19.87 -4.79 27.00
N PHE A 67 19.21 -5.92 27.28
CA PHE A 67 19.67 -6.89 28.29
C PHE A 67 20.70 -7.86 27.69
N LEU A 68 20.42 -8.34 26.48
CA LEU A 68 21.31 -9.20 25.69
C LEU A 68 22.06 -8.36 24.67
N ASN A 69 23.09 -7.63 25.13
CA ASN A 69 23.90 -6.80 24.24
C ASN A 69 24.74 -7.70 23.31
N PRO A 70 24.57 -7.62 21.98
CA PRO A 70 25.36 -8.43 21.05
C PRO A 70 26.86 -8.11 21.08
N LEU A 71 27.25 -6.95 21.63
CA LEU A 71 28.64 -6.51 21.71
C LEU A 71 29.40 -7.11 22.92
N SER A 72 28.71 -7.66 23.92
CA SER A 72 29.35 -8.25 25.10
C SER A 72 29.44 -9.77 24.99
N HIS A 73 30.49 -10.27 24.35
CA HIS A 73 30.67 -11.69 24.02
C HIS A 73 30.71 -12.64 25.24
N TYR A 74 31.16 -12.17 26.42
CA TYR A 74 31.30 -13.02 27.61
C TYR A 74 30.06 -13.05 28.51
N SER A 75 29.43 -11.90 28.76
CA SER A 75 28.30 -11.81 29.69
C SER A 75 26.96 -12.19 29.05
N THR A 76 26.78 -11.89 27.76
CA THR A 76 25.53 -12.16 27.03
C THR A 76 25.14 -13.64 26.95
N PRO A 77 26.04 -14.60 26.63
CA PRO A 77 25.66 -16.01 26.62
C PRO A 77 25.23 -16.50 28.01
N TYR A 78 25.98 -16.14 29.05
CA TYR A 78 25.66 -16.51 30.43
C TYR A 78 24.32 -15.91 30.91
N MET A 79 24.07 -14.63 30.62
CA MET A 79 22.79 -13.97 30.96
C MET A 79 21.61 -14.55 30.19
N SER A 80 21.81 -14.92 28.92
CA SER A 80 20.82 -15.58 28.09
C SER A 80 20.46 -16.96 28.65
N GLU A 81 21.48 -17.75 29.02
CA GLU A 81 21.32 -19.06 29.63
C GLU A 81 20.54 -18.94 30.95
N LEU A 82 20.98 -18.07 31.86
CA LEU A 82 20.29 -17.83 33.13
C LEU A 82 18.82 -17.43 32.93
N ALA A 83 18.53 -16.48 32.03
CA ALA A 83 17.16 -16.05 31.75
C ALA A 83 16.31 -17.19 31.15
N SER A 84 16.91 -18.05 30.33
CA SER A 84 16.25 -19.22 29.75
C SER A 84 15.94 -20.29 30.79
N GLU A 85 16.89 -20.57 31.69
CA GLU A 85 16.77 -21.54 32.77
C GLU A 85 15.71 -21.12 33.78
N GLN A 86 15.77 -19.88 34.28
CA GLN A 86 14.81 -19.39 35.25
C GLN A 86 13.39 -19.39 34.68
N TYR A 87 13.23 -19.00 33.41
CA TYR A 87 11.93 -19.09 32.74
C TYR A 87 11.47 -20.55 32.56
N ALA A 88 12.38 -21.48 32.24
CA ALA A 88 12.07 -22.90 32.11
C ALA A 88 11.63 -23.53 33.44
N ILE A 89 12.31 -23.18 34.54
CA ILE A 89 11.97 -23.61 35.90
C ILE A 89 10.56 -23.13 36.27
N VAL A 90 10.27 -21.83 36.12
CA VAL A 90 8.94 -21.29 36.41
C VAL A 90 7.88 -21.97 35.54
N LYS A 91 8.15 -22.16 34.24
CA LYS A 91 7.24 -22.86 33.33
C LYS A 91 7.00 -24.32 33.75
N LYS A 92 8.02 -25.03 34.25
CA LYS A 92 7.91 -26.40 34.77
C LYS A 92 7.01 -26.44 36.00
N PHE A 93 7.20 -25.54 36.96
CA PHE A 93 6.33 -25.44 38.14
C PHE A 93 4.90 -25.06 37.79
N MET A 94 4.70 -24.13 36.86
CA MET A 94 3.36 -23.81 36.37
C MET A 94 2.67 -25.02 35.72
N LYS A 95 3.39 -25.81 34.92
CA LYS A 95 2.86 -27.05 34.35
C LYS A 95 2.49 -28.06 35.43
N LEU A 96 3.33 -28.23 36.45
CA LEU A 96 3.04 -29.08 37.62
C LEU A 96 1.79 -28.63 38.37
N MET A 97 1.59 -27.33 38.57
CA MET A 97 0.36 -26.82 39.16
C MET A 97 -0.86 -27.07 38.26
N HIS A 98 -0.69 -26.91 36.95
CA HIS A 98 -1.76 -27.17 35.99
C HIS A 98 -2.17 -28.64 35.92
N THR A 99 -1.22 -29.58 35.98
CA THR A 99 -1.55 -31.02 35.98
C THR A 99 -2.29 -31.44 37.25
N ARG A 100 -1.97 -30.82 38.39
CA ARG A 100 -2.66 -31.08 39.67
C ARG A 100 -4.06 -30.45 39.73
N SER A 101 -4.19 -29.22 39.24
CA SER A 101 -5.46 -28.48 39.21
C SER A 101 -5.63 -27.83 37.84
N PRO A 102 -6.25 -28.53 36.88
CA PRO A 102 -6.41 -28.02 35.53
C PRO A 102 -7.36 -26.82 35.49
N LEU A 103 -7.19 -25.97 34.49
CA LEU A 103 -7.94 -24.71 34.37
C LEU A 103 -9.47 -24.90 34.35
N TYR A 104 -9.96 -25.98 33.73
CA TYR A 104 -11.39 -26.27 33.69
C TYR A 104 -11.94 -26.57 35.10
N HIS A 105 -11.16 -27.28 35.92
CA HIS A 105 -11.51 -27.56 37.31
C HIS A 105 -11.51 -26.28 38.15
N CYS A 106 -10.48 -25.44 38.03
CA CYS A 106 -10.45 -24.14 38.72
C CYS A 106 -11.66 -23.27 38.38
N ARG A 107 -12.12 -23.30 37.12
CA ARG A 107 -13.33 -22.57 36.68
C ARG A 107 -14.60 -23.17 37.31
N GLN A 108 -14.70 -24.49 37.35
CA GLN A 108 -15.84 -25.18 37.96
C GLN A 108 -15.94 -24.88 39.46
N VAL A 109 -14.82 -24.88 40.19
CA VAL A 109 -14.80 -24.53 41.63
C VAL A 109 -15.26 -23.09 41.88
N LYS A 110 -14.87 -22.15 41.01
CA LYS A 110 -15.34 -20.75 41.07
C LYS A 110 -16.83 -20.61 40.72
N CYS A 111 -17.39 -21.57 39.99
CA CYS A 111 -18.77 -21.59 39.51
C CYS A 111 -19.54 -22.79 40.04
N ARG A 112 -19.69 -22.88 41.37
CA ARG A 112 -20.43 -23.98 42.03
C ARG A 112 -21.90 -24.08 41.59
N VAL A 113 -22.53 -22.97 41.23
CA VAL A 113 -23.88 -22.94 40.64
C VAL A 113 -23.78 -22.61 39.16
N SER A 114 -23.75 -23.64 38.30
CA SER A 114 -23.52 -23.52 36.86
C SER A 114 -24.47 -22.51 36.20
N LYS A 115 -25.77 -22.58 36.53
CA LYS A 115 -26.82 -21.71 35.96
C LYS A 115 -26.60 -20.22 36.23
N ILE A 116 -26.13 -19.85 37.42
CA ILE A 116 -25.87 -18.43 37.77
C ILE A 116 -24.63 -17.93 37.02
N CYS A 117 -23.58 -18.74 36.95
CA CYS A 117 -22.38 -18.39 36.20
C CYS A 117 -22.63 -18.27 34.70
N GLU A 118 -23.43 -19.18 34.12
CA GLU A 118 -23.86 -19.12 32.72
C GLU A 118 -24.65 -17.84 32.45
N LYS A 119 -25.66 -17.54 33.28
CA LYS A 119 -26.44 -16.30 33.16
C LYS A 119 -25.57 -15.06 33.27
N ASN A 120 -24.61 -15.03 34.20
CA ASN A 120 -23.68 -13.91 34.34
C ASN A 120 -22.76 -13.76 33.13
N ARG A 121 -22.29 -14.88 32.56
CA ARG A 121 -21.48 -14.89 31.34
C ARG A 121 -22.30 -14.38 30.15
N GLU A 122 -23.54 -14.82 29.99
CA GLU A 122 -24.43 -14.34 28.94
C GLU A 122 -24.71 -12.85 29.08
N ASN A 123 -25.07 -12.39 30.29
CA ASN A 123 -25.27 -10.98 30.61
C ASN A 123 -24.03 -10.15 30.28
N TYR A 124 -22.83 -10.64 30.61
CA TYR A 124 -21.58 -9.99 30.25
C TYR A 124 -21.40 -9.91 28.72
N LEU A 125 -21.68 -11.00 27.99
CA LEU A 125 -21.59 -11.01 26.53
C LEU A 125 -22.57 -10.01 25.90
N TYR A 126 -23.81 -9.93 26.40
CA TYR A 126 -24.79 -8.95 25.93
C TYR A 126 -24.35 -7.50 26.20
N ARG A 127 -23.77 -7.23 27.38
CA ARG A 127 -23.18 -5.91 27.68
C ARG A 127 -22.06 -5.56 26.71
N VAL A 128 -21.15 -6.49 26.44
CA VAL A 128 -20.04 -6.31 25.49
C VAL A 128 -20.55 -6.08 24.07
N GLU A 129 -21.56 -6.83 23.64
CA GLU A 129 -22.20 -6.68 22.34
C GLU A 129 -22.85 -5.30 22.20
N TYR A 130 -23.64 -4.88 23.20
CA TYR A 130 -24.27 -3.57 23.22
C TYR A 130 -23.25 -2.43 23.18
N GLN A 131 -22.18 -2.53 23.99
CA GLN A 131 -21.11 -1.53 24.00
C GLN A 131 -20.38 -1.49 22.65
N THR A 132 -20.06 -2.65 22.10
CA THR A 132 -19.42 -2.76 20.77
C THR A 132 -20.30 -2.12 19.70
N ARG A 133 -21.63 -2.32 19.78
CA ARG A 133 -22.58 -1.66 18.87
C ARG A 133 -22.54 -0.15 18.98
N ARG A 134 -22.60 0.41 20.19
CA ARG A 134 -22.50 1.87 20.40
C ARG A 134 -21.19 2.44 19.88
N ASP A 135 -20.08 1.73 20.12
CA ASP A 135 -18.77 2.14 19.66
C ASP A 135 -18.69 2.15 18.13
N CYS A 136 -19.24 1.13 17.46
CA CYS A 136 -19.32 1.08 15.99
C CYS A 136 -20.15 2.24 15.42
N PHE A 137 -21.32 2.55 16.00
CA PHE A 137 -22.12 3.71 15.56
C PHE A 137 -21.41 5.05 15.82
N ARG A 138 -20.62 5.16 16.89
CA ARG A 138 -19.76 6.34 17.13
C ARG A 138 -18.68 6.45 16.04
N MET A 139 -18.02 5.34 15.71
CA MET A 139 -17.01 5.27 14.64
C MET A 139 -17.60 5.63 13.27
N LEU A 140 -18.78 5.12 12.92
CA LEU A 140 -19.45 5.46 11.64
C LEU A 140 -19.77 6.95 11.54
N ARG A 141 -20.31 7.55 12.61
CA ARG A 141 -20.57 9.01 12.62
C ARG A 141 -19.29 9.81 12.40
N GLU A 142 -18.19 9.39 13.01
CA GLU A 142 -16.89 10.01 12.82
C GLU A 142 -16.34 9.84 11.40
N VAL A 143 -16.54 8.66 10.78
CA VAL A 143 -16.20 8.42 9.36
C VAL A 143 -16.99 9.35 8.44
N HIS A 144 -18.30 9.52 8.67
CA HIS A 144 -19.11 10.47 7.90
C HIS A 144 -18.64 11.91 8.09
N ARG A 145 -18.33 12.33 9.32
CA ARG A 145 -17.81 13.67 9.62
C ARG A 145 -16.51 13.94 8.86
N ARG A 146 -15.56 13.01 8.90
CA ARG A 146 -14.27 13.13 8.17
C ARG A 146 -14.44 13.12 6.66
N ARG A 147 -15.43 12.40 6.11
CA ARG A 147 -15.74 12.51 4.68
C ARG A 147 -16.17 13.93 4.30
N GLN A 148 -16.94 14.61 5.14
CA GLN A 148 -17.37 16.00 4.90
C GLN A 148 -16.17 16.98 4.90
N GLU A 149 -15.14 16.71 5.71
CA GLU A 149 -13.90 17.50 5.76
C GLU A 149 -13.06 17.39 4.48
N ARG A 150 -13.33 16.39 3.61
CA ARG A 150 -12.65 16.12 2.32
C ARG A 150 -11.14 15.82 2.41
N ASP A 151 -10.59 15.61 3.61
CA ASP A 151 -9.22 15.12 3.80
C ASP A 151 -9.19 13.59 3.79
N ILE A 152 -8.75 13.05 2.66
CA ILE A 152 -8.79 11.60 2.41
C ILE A 152 -7.67 10.86 3.11
N GLU A 153 -6.51 11.48 3.27
CA GLU A 153 -5.38 10.81 3.92
C GLU A 153 -5.68 10.60 5.42
N ARG A 154 -6.22 11.65 6.08
CA ARG A 154 -6.70 11.52 7.47
C ARG A 154 -7.87 10.55 7.61
N LEU A 155 -8.75 10.47 6.62
CA LEU A 155 -9.84 9.49 6.60
C LEU A 155 -9.30 8.07 6.47
N THR A 156 -8.35 7.83 5.55
CA THR A 156 -7.73 6.51 5.36
C THR A 156 -6.99 6.05 6.60
N ASP A 157 -6.22 6.93 7.25
CA ASP A 157 -5.47 6.60 8.45
C ASP A 157 -6.40 6.28 9.63
N TYR A 158 -7.51 7.01 9.76
CA TYR A 158 -8.53 6.72 10.77
C TYR A 158 -9.24 5.38 10.54
N ILE A 159 -9.60 5.07 9.29
CA ILE A 159 -10.22 3.79 8.94
C ILE A 159 -9.24 2.63 9.16
N GLU A 160 -7.98 2.81 8.77
CA GLU A 160 -6.93 1.81 9.03
C GLU A 160 -6.77 1.57 10.54
N HIS A 161 -6.78 2.63 11.33
CA HIS A 161 -6.71 2.54 12.79
C HIS A 161 -7.91 1.80 13.39
N ILE A 162 -9.15 2.15 13.03
CA ILE A 162 -10.34 1.46 13.56
C ILE A 162 -10.35 -0.02 13.17
N MET A 163 -10.07 -0.30 11.90
CA MET A 163 -10.16 -1.67 11.38
C MET A 163 -9.12 -2.58 12.03
N SER A 164 -7.88 -2.11 12.18
CA SER A 164 -6.80 -2.86 12.82
C SER A 164 -6.94 -2.95 14.34
N SER A 165 -7.22 -1.86 15.04
CA SER A 165 -7.24 -1.84 16.51
C SER A 165 -8.49 -2.51 17.09
N SER A 166 -9.65 -2.22 16.51
CA SER A 166 -10.93 -2.45 17.16
C SER A 166 -11.69 -3.60 16.51
N ILE A 167 -11.84 -3.57 15.19
CA ILE A 167 -12.75 -4.47 14.46
C ILE A 167 -12.14 -5.84 14.19
N GLU A 168 -10.84 -5.89 13.89
CA GLU A 168 -10.12 -7.14 13.62
C GLU A 168 -10.28 -8.15 14.76
N LEU A 169 -10.20 -7.67 16.00
CA LEU A 169 -10.32 -8.49 17.21
C LEU A 169 -11.75 -8.91 17.55
N LYS A 170 -12.78 -8.32 16.91
CA LYS A 170 -14.17 -8.70 17.17
C LYS A 170 -14.55 -10.00 16.47
N THR A 171 -15.21 -10.86 17.23
CA THR A 171 -15.78 -12.12 16.76
C THR A 171 -17.25 -11.92 16.35
N GLN A 172 -17.80 -12.87 15.60
CA GLN A 172 -19.21 -12.86 15.21
C GLN A 172 -20.16 -12.85 16.42
N ARG A 173 -19.75 -13.40 17.57
CA ARG A 173 -20.56 -13.33 18.81
C ARG A 173 -20.65 -11.92 19.40
N THR A 174 -19.57 -11.15 19.29
CA THR A 174 -19.48 -9.77 19.84
C THR A 174 -19.92 -8.70 18.86
N LEU A 175 -19.84 -8.99 17.56
CA LEU A 175 -20.28 -8.13 16.48
C LEU A 175 -20.90 -9.01 15.38
N PRO A 176 -22.19 -9.37 15.50
CA PRO A 176 -22.87 -10.23 14.52
C PRO A 176 -22.91 -9.62 13.13
N TRP A 177 -23.12 -8.30 13.07
CA TRP A 177 -23.24 -7.50 11.86
C TRP A 177 -21.89 -6.87 11.42
N LYS A 178 -20.81 -7.63 11.59
CA LYS A 178 -19.45 -7.18 11.26
C LYS A 178 -19.31 -6.88 9.77
N TRP A 179 -19.95 -7.67 8.91
CA TRP A 179 -19.80 -7.54 7.47
C TRP A 179 -20.48 -6.27 6.95
N GLU A 180 -21.65 -5.91 7.50
CA GLU A 180 -22.39 -4.69 7.17
C GLU A 180 -21.54 -3.48 7.53
N PHE A 181 -21.02 -3.46 8.76
CA PHE A 181 -20.15 -2.37 9.23
C PHE A 181 -18.91 -2.20 8.35
N VAL A 182 -18.22 -3.31 8.05
CA VAL A 182 -17.01 -3.29 7.22
C VAL A 182 -17.32 -2.79 5.81
N THR A 183 -18.43 -3.26 5.24
CA THR A 183 -18.88 -2.84 3.91
C THR A 183 -19.23 -1.36 3.88
N GLU A 184 -19.96 -0.87 4.87
CA GLU A 184 -20.36 0.54 4.95
C GLU A 184 -19.16 1.46 5.08
N VAL A 185 -18.23 1.18 5.98
CA VAL A 185 -17.02 2.00 6.16
C VAL A 185 -16.20 2.07 4.87
N TYR A 186 -15.99 0.92 4.20
CA TYR A 186 -15.23 0.90 2.96
C TYR A 186 -15.98 1.54 1.79
N ASN A 187 -17.29 1.45 1.73
CA ASN A 187 -18.09 2.16 0.73
C ASN A 187 -18.03 3.67 0.93
N ILE A 188 -18.13 4.18 2.17
CA ILE A 188 -17.99 5.61 2.45
C ILE A 188 -16.62 6.12 2.02
N LEU A 189 -15.55 5.36 2.30
CA LEU A 189 -14.22 5.69 1.85
C LEU A 189 -14.10 5.69 0.32
N ALA A 190 -14.69 4.70 -0.35
CA ALA A 190 -14.70 4.63 -1.80
C ALA A 190 -15.41 5.84 -2.43
N LEU A 191 -16.52 6.29 -1.83
CA LEU A 191 -17.20 7.50 -2.23
C LEU A 191 -16.35 8.76 -1.99
N ALA A 192 -15.60 8.82 -0.88
CA ALA A 192 -14.68 9.93 -0.62
C ALA A 192 -13.58 10.04 -1.70
N HIS A 193 -13.10 8.90 -2.23
CA HIS A 193 -12.17 8.90 -3.37
C HIS A 193 -12.80 9.45 -4.65
N ILE A 194 -14.07 9.11 -4.91
CA ILE A 194 -14.83 9.65 -6.03
C ILE A 194 -15.04 11.16 -5.88
N ASP A 195 -15.28 11.65 -4.67
CA ASP A 195 -15.51 13.07 -4.40
C ASP A 195 -14.29 13.96 -4.80
N ARG A 196 -13.09 13.38 -4.96
CA ARG A 196 -11.91 14.09 -5.53
C ARG A 196 -12.04 14.39 -7.01
N CYS A 197 -12.77 13.55 -7.75
CA CYS A 197 -12.89 13.61 -9.20
C CYS A 197 -13.92 14.67 -9.60
N ALA A 198 -13.63 15.92 -9.23
CA ALA A 198 -14.46 17.07 -9.54
C ALA A 198 -13.75 17.93 -10.59
N VAL A 199 -14.53 18.48 -11.53
CA VAL A 199 -14.03 19.41 -12.55
C VAL A 199 -13.48 20.67 -11.86
N PRO A 200 -12.17 20.96 -11.98
CA PRO A 200 -11.61 22.20 -11.48
C PRO A 200 -12.25 23.39 -12.21
N LYS A 201 -12.56 24.47 -11.49
CA LYS A 201 -13.08 25.70 -12.10
C LYS A 201 -11.90 26.56 -12.57
N ASN A 202 -12.02 27.16 -13.75
CA ASN A 202 -11.13 28.21 -14.26
C ASN A 202 -9.68 27.78 -14.57
N ILE A 203 -9.48 26.60 -15.14
CA ILE A 203 -8.14 26.13 -15.55
C ILE A 203 -8.15 25.85 -17.04
N ASP A 204 -7.14 26.34 -17.76
CA ASP A 204 -6.91 25.97 -19.15
C ASP A 204 -6.26 24.59 -19.20
N PHE A 205 -7.03 23.59 -19.62
CA PHE A 205 -6.60 22.19 -19.65
C PHE A 205 -5.75 21.85 -20.88
N LEU A 206 -5.53 22.81 -21.78
CA LEU A 206 -4.60 22.67 -22.92
C LEU A 206 -3.13 22.86 -22.50
N ASP A 207 -2.87 23.43 -21.32
CA ASP A 207 -1.51 23.53 -20.77
C ASP A 207 -1.09 22.21 -20.10
N LEU A 208 0.05 21.67 -20.55
CA LEU A 208 0.65 20.44 -20.04
C LEU A 208 0.86 20.46 -18.51
N LYS A 209 1.10 21.64 -17.92
CA LYS A 209 1.29 21.79 -16.47
C LYS A 209 0.02 21.44 -15.70
N ASN A 210 -1.14 21.70 -16.29
CA ASN A 210 -2.45 21.49 -15.70
C ASN A 210 -2.93 20.02 -15.82
N HIS A 211 -2.27 19.19 -16.64
CA HIS A 211 -2.52 17.74 -16.70
C HIS A 211 -2.30 17.03 -15.36
N SER A 212 -1.27 17.45 -14.63
CA SER A 212 -0.96 16.91 -13.31
C SER A 212 -2.13 17.11 -12.34
N MET A 213 -2.80 18.26 -12.42
CA MET A 213 -3.98 18.58 -11.62
C MET A 213 -5.22 17.83 -12.10
N LEU A 214 -5.41 17.69 -13.41
CA LEU A 214 -6.54 16.94 -13.98
C LEU A 214 -6.52 15.48 -13.54
N TYR A 215 -5.38 14.79 -13.64
CA TYR A 215 -5.24 13.38 -13.24
C TYR A 215 -4.90 13.18 -11.76
N LEU A 216 -4.90 14.24 -10.94
CA LEU A 216 -4.55 14.19 -9.51
C LEU A 216 -3.19 13.52 -9.25
N LEU A 217 -2.21 13.81 -10.12
CA LEU A 217 -0.85 13.29 -10.03
C LEU A 217 -0.06 14.03 -8.94
N PRO A 218 0.86 13.36 -8.22
CA PRO A 218 1.71 14.02 -7.25
C PRO A 218 2.64 15.01 -7.98
N THR A 219 2.51 16.30 -7.66
CA THR A 219 3.30 17.40 -8.23
C THR A 219 4.72 17.49 -7.67
N ASP A 220 5.03 16.76 -6.59
CA ASP A 220 6.30 16.85 -5.84
C ASP A 220 7.54 16.30 -6.57
N ARG A 221 7.40 15.83 -7.80
CA ARG A 221 8.51 15.23 -8.54
C ARG A 221 9.18 16.26 -9.41
N VAL A 222 9.99 17.07 -8.74
CA VAL A 222 11.32 17.55 -9.09
C VAL A 222 11.49 18.82 -8.26
N LYS A 223 11.79 18.67 -6.96
CA LYS A 223 12.73 19.64 -6.40
C LYS A 223 14.05 19.25 -7.04
N GLU A 224 14.45 19.98 -8.09
CA GLU A 224 15.87 20.06 -8.42
C GLU A 224 16.56 20.35 -7.10
N GLN A 225 17.24 19.35 -6.53
CA GLN A 225 18.14 19.58 -5.42
C GLN A 225 19.19 20.50 -6.00
N THR A 226 18.97 21.80 -5.88
CA THR A 226 19.99 22.81 -6.12
C THR A 226 21.00 22.58 -5.02
N ILE A 227 21.98 21.72 -5.30
CA ILE A 227 23.13 21.47 -4.44
C ILE A 227 23.91 22.79 -4.44
N THR A 228 23.49 23.67 -3.55
CA THR A 228 24.17 24.92 -3.25
C THR A 228 25.24 24.56 -2.23
N PHE A 229 26.49 24.91 -2.52
CA PHE A 229 27.58 24.76 -1.57
C PHE A 229 27.26 25.64 -0.35
N GLY A 230 27.04 25.02 0.82
CA GLY A 230 26.53 25.69 2.04
C GLY A 230 25.01 25.56 2.28
N GLY A 231 24.29 24.74 1.50
CA GLY A 231 22.87 24.43 1.69
C GLY A 231 22.56 23.51 2.89
N PRO A 232 21.29 23.12 3.07
CA PRO A 232 20.85 22.26 4.18
C PRO A 232 21.71 21.00 4.30
N ASN A 233 22.01 20.57 5.53
CA ASN A 233 22.85 19.40 5.79
C ASN A 233 22.33 18.16 5.04
N VAL A 234 23.08 17.71 4.03
CA VAL A 234 22.76 16.57 3.15
C VAL A 234 22.49 15.30 3.97
N TYR A 235 23.22 15.07 5.06
CA TYR A 235 22.99 13.92 5.94
C TYR A 235 21.64 13.99 6.64
N SER A 236 21.19 15.18 7.05
CA SER A 236 19.87 15.36 7.67
C SER A 236 18.71 15.20 6.69
N GLU A 237 18.95 15.39 5.39
CA GLU A 237 17.97 15.12 4.34
C GLU A 237 17.87 13.63 4.03
N ILE A 238 19.02 12.94 3.98
CA ILE A 238 19.10 11.48 3.84
C ILE A 238 18.37 10.80 5.00
N ASP A 239 18.62 11.20 6.25
CA ASP A 239 17.94 10.63 7.43
C ASP A 239 16.41 10.80 7.35
N LYS A 240 15.93 11.96 6.89
CA LYS A 240 14.50 12.23 6.72
C LYS A 240 13.87 11.36 5.64
N ASP A 241 14.58 11.10 4.55
CA ASP A 241 14.11 10.24 3.48
C ASP A 241 14.13 8.77 3.88
N ASP A 242 15.13 8.32 4.64
CA ASP A 242 15.17 6.99 5.24
C ASP A 242 14.02 6.77 6.24
N GLU A 243 13.73 7.77 7.07
CA GLU A 243 12.55 7.74 7.95
C GLU A 243 11.24 7.62 7.15
N ARG A 244 11.10 8.36 6.05
CA ARG A 244 9.92 8.30 5.18
C ARG A 244 9.77 6.91 4.56
N LEU A 245 10.85 6.36 3.99
CA LEU A 245 10.87 5.02 3.42
C LEU A 245 10.55 3.95 4.48
N SER A 246 11.07 4.10 5.70
CA SER A 246 10.77 3.23 6.84
C SER A 246 9.29 3.26 7.20
N ARG A 247 8.66 4.45 7.25
CA ARG A 247 7.22 4.61 7.54
C ARG A 247 6.35 3.96 6.46
N VAL A 248 6.67 4.18 5.17
CA VAL A 248 5.93 3.59 4.06
C VAL A 248 6.07 2.07 4.06
N THR A 249 7.27 1.55 4.28
CA THR A 249 7.53 0.11 4.37
C THR A 249 6.76 -0.53 5.53
N LYS A 250 6.74 0.13 6.70
CA LYS A 250 5.93 -0.31 7.85
C LYS A 250 4.43 -0.34 7.52
N LYS A 251 3.90 0.70 6.85
CA LYS A 251 2.49 0.72 6.39
C LYS A 251 2.21 -0.42 5.40
N LEU A 252 3.09 -0.62 4.41
CA LEU A 252 2.96 -1.68 3.43
C LEU A 252 2.94 -3.09 4.06
N ASN A 253 3.82 -3.34 5.02
CA ASN A 253 3.87 -4.63 5.73
C ASN A 253 2.59 -4.86 6.53
N ARG A 254 2.06 -3.84 7.23
CA ARG A 254 0.78 -3.92 7.94
C ARG A 254 -0.38 -4.26 7.00
N LEU A 255 -0.44 -3.62 5.84
CA LEU A 255 -1.49 -3.88 4.85
C LEU A 255 -1.39 -5.31 4.28
N LYS A 256 -0.19 -5.80 4.00
CA LYS A 256 0.05 -7.18 3.55
C LYS A 256 -0.30 -8.21 4.62
N ASP A 257 0.10 -7.97 5.87
CA ASP A 257 -0.23 -8.85 6.99
C ASP A 257 -1.75 -8.99 7.18
N ARG A 258 -2.47 -7.87 7.05
CA ARG A 258 -3.95 -7.86 7.08
C ARG A 258 -4.56 -8.59 5.90
N LEU A 259 -3.99 -8.42 4.70
CA LEU A 259 -4.48 -9.05 3.48
C LEU A 259 -4.50 -10.59 3.58
N ILE A 260 -3.48 -11.18 4.20
CA ILE A 260 -3.39 -12.64 4.41
C ILE A 260 -4.59 -13.17 5.21
N HIS A 261 -5.07 -12.40 6.19
CA HIS A 261 -6.11 -12.82 7.13
C HIS A 261 -7.50 -12.26 6.80
N SER A 262 -7.62 -11.47 5.74
CA SER A 262 -8.88 -10.82 5.37
C SER A 262 -9.86 -11.83 4.76
N ARG A 263 -11.07 -11.87 5.33
CA ARG A 263 -12.14 -12.77 4.90
C ARG A 263 -13.11 -12.13 3.91
N TYR A 264 -13.20 -10.80 3.90
CA TYR A 264 -14.22 -10.09 3.14
C TYR A 264 -13.64 -9.55 1.84
N ALA A 265 -14.31 -9.83 0.71
CA ALA A 265 -13.87 -9.36 -0.61
C ALA A 265 -13.77 -7.83 -0.71
N ILE A 266 -14.66 -7.09 -0.02
CA ILE A 266 -14.62 -5.63 0.03
C ILE A 266 -13.37 -5.10 0.75
N GLU A 267 -12.96 -5.75 1.84
CA GLU A 267 -11.73 -5.41 2.56
C GLU A 267 -10.51 -5.75 1.73
N ARG A 268 -10.47 -6.93 1.08
CA ARG A 268 -9.40 -7.31 0.14
C ARG A 268 -9.26 -6.30 -0.99
N THR A 269 -10.38 -5.85 -1.56
CA THR A 269 -10.42 -4.82 -2.61
C THR A 269 -9.75 -3.53 -2.13
N TYR A 270 -10.13 -3.04 -0.94
CA TYR A 270 -9.51 -1.88 -0.32
C TYR A 270 -8.01 -2.09 -0.07
N LEU A 271 -7.62 -3.22 0.52
CA LEU A 271 -6.22 -3.48 0.87
C LEU A 271 -5.32 -3.53 -0.38
N PHE A 272 -5.75 -4.20 -1.45
CA PHE A 272 -5.00 -4.19 -2.71
C PHE A 272 -4.94 -2.79 -3.33
N PHE A 273 -6.03 -2.03 -3.28
CA PHE A 273 -6.06 -0.65 -3.77
C PHE A 273 -5.11 0.27 -2.99
N GLU A 274 -5.12 0.21 -1.66
CA GLU A 274 -4.23 1.04 -0.84
C GLU A 274 -2.76 0.62 -0.98
N ILE A 275 -2.48 -0.69 -1.12
CA ILE A 275 -1.13 -1.18 -1.48
C ILE A 275 -0.69 -0.60 -2.84
N ALA A 276 -1.58 -0.59 -3.83
CA ALA A 276 -1.30 0.01 -5.14
C ALA A 276 -1.05 1.52 -5.01
N ARG A 277 -1.83 2.25 -4.21
CA ARG A 277 -1.60 3.68 -3.93
C ARG A 277 -0.26 3.94 -3.25
N CYS A 278 0.15 3.11 -2.30
CA CYS A 278 1.47 3.21 -1.67
C CYS A 278 2.58 3.07 -2.72
N HIS A 279 2.49 2.05 -3.60
CA HIS A 279 3.47 1.87 -4.68
C HIS A 279 3.45 3.00 -5.72
N PHE A 280 2.27 3.58 -5.98
CA PHE A 280 2.14 4.74 -6.86
C PHE A 280 2.89 5.96 -6.29
N LYS A 281 2.72 6.22 -4.98
CA LYS A 281 3.45 7.29 -4.26
C LYS A 281 4.96 7.05 -4.29
N GLU A 282 5.41 5.79 -4.15
CA GLU A 282 6.82 5.37 -4.26
C GLU A 282 7.40 5.37 -5.70
N SER A 283 6.62 5.71 -6.72
CA SER A 283 7.02 5.63 -8.15
C SER A 283 7.22 4.22 -8.70
N ARG A 284 6.76 3.18 -8.01
CA ARG A 284 6.86 1.78 -8.45
C ARG A 284 5.63 1.41 -9.29
N PHE A 285 5.60 1.90 -10.52
CA PHE A 285 4.40 1.83 -11.36
C PHE A 285 4.04 0.41 -11.82
N ASP A 286 5.00 -0.47 -12.11
CA ASP A 286 4.70 -1.85 -12.51
C ASP A 286 4.00 -2.63 -11.39
N LYS A 287 4.51 -2.48 -10.15
CA LYS A 287 3.88 -3.05 -8.95
C LYS A 287 2.50 -2.46 -8.70
N THR A 288 2.32 -1.17 -8.99
CA THR A 288 1.01 -0.49 -8.90
C THR A 288 -0.01 -1.15 -9.83
N LEU A 289 0.34 -1.36 -11.10
CA LEU A 289 -0.56 -1.98 -12.08
C LEU A 289 -0.92 -3.42 -11.69
N ILE A 290 0.06 -4.23 -11.28
CA ILE A 290 -0.18 -5.61 -10.83
C ILE A 290 -1.17 -5.64 -9.66
N MET A 291 -0.98 -4.78 -8.66
CA MET A 291 -1.86 -4.72 -7.49
C MET A 291 -3.23 -4.13 -7.83
N ALA A 292 -3.29 -3.14 -8.72
CA ALA A 292 -4.55 -2.55 -9.19
C ALA A 292 -5.39 -3.58 -9.97
N HIS A 293 -4.78 -4.42 -10.81
CA HIS A 293 -5.50 -5.50 -11.50
C HIS A 293 -6.04 -6.54 -10.52
N LYS A 294 -5.27 -6.93 -9.50
CA LYS A 294 -5.74 -7.79 -8.41
C LYS A 294 -6.92 -7.15 -7.66
N ALA A 295 -6.82 -5.86 -7.32
CA ALA A 295 -7.92 -5.11 -6.71
C ALA A 295 -9.16 -5.12 -7.60
N SER A 296 -9.01 -4.96 -8.92
CA SER A 296 -10.12 -4.95 -9.88
C SER A 296 -10.84 -6.29 -9.92
N HIS A 297 -10.11 -7.41 -9.81
CA HIS A 297 -10.70 -8.74 -9.73
C HIS A 297 -11.53 -8.92 -8.45
N GLU A 298 -10.99 -8.56 -7.28
CA GLU A 298 -11.72 -8.57 -6.01
C GLU A 298 -12.95 -7.64 -6.02
N ALA A 299 -12.83 -6.48 -6.66
CA ALA A 299 -13.93 -5.53 -6.80
C ALA A 299 -15.10 -6.08 -7.64
N ARG A 300 -14.81 -6.99 -8.58
CA ARG A 300 -15.84 -7.72 -9.34
C ARG A 300 -16.52 -8.77 -8.48
N ILE A 301 -15.74 -9.49 -7.64
CA ILE A 301 -16.28 -10.49 -6.71
C ILE A 301 -17.23 -9.83 -5.69
N CYS A 302 -16.88 -8.65 -5.15
CA CYS A 302 -17.77 -7.91 -4.25
C CYS A 302 -18.87 -7.09 -4.96
N ASN A 303 -18.94 -7.14 -6.29
CA ASN A 303 -19.87 -6.38 -7.13
C ASN A 303 -19.90 -4.86 -6.85
N SER A 304 -18.79 -4.28 -6.36
CA SER A 304 -18.73 -2.86 -6.04
C SER A 304 -18.30 -2.03 -7.25
N ILE A 305 -19.25 -1.34 -7.86
CA ILE A 305 -19.01 -0.47 -9.04
C ILE A 305 -18.12 0.73 -8.65
N VAL A 306 -18.30 1.27 -7.45
CA VAL A 306 -17.55 2.42 -6.91
C VAL A 306 -16.07 2.08 -6.80
N TRP A 307 -15.73 0.92 -6.21
CA TRP A 307 -14.33 0.49 -6.13
C TRP A 307 -13.73 0.19 -7.51
N ARG A 308 -14.49 -0.46 -8.40
CA ARG A 308 -14.06 -0.69 -9.78
C ARG A 308 -13.70 0.61 -10.49
N PHE A 309 -14.49 1.67 -10.28
CA PHE A 309 -14.20 2.98 -10.82
C PHE A 309 -12.89 3.55 -10.26
N ASN A 310 -12.74 3.61 -8.92
CA ASN A 310 -11.53 4.13 -8.28
C ASN A 310 -10.24 3.40 -8.72
N ILE A 311 -10.31 2.07 -8.86
CA ILE A 311 -9.19 1.25 -9.33
C ILE A 311 -8.86 1.53 -10.80
N THR A 312 -9.88 1.64 -11.65
CA THR A 312 -9.70 1.97 -13.08
C THR A 312 -9.11 3.36 -13.22
N PHE A 313 -9.56 4.31 -12.40
CA PHE A 313 -9.00 5.66 -12.37
C PHE A 313 -7.53 5.66 -11.94
N LEU A 314 -7.14 4.88 -10.92
CA LEU A 314 -5.73 4.72 -10.54
C LEU A 314 -4.86 4.16 -11.68
N ILE A 315 -5.41 3.24 -12.49
CA ILE A 315 -4.74 2.74 -13.71
C ILE A 315 -4.59 3.87 -14.75
N CYS A 316 -5.63 4.69 -14.94
CA CYS A 316 -5.53 5.89 -15.80
C CYS A 316 -4.43 6.84 -15.32
N GLN A 317 -4.29 7.07 -14.01
CA GLN A 317 -3.22 7.91 -13.45
C GLN A 317 -1.83 7.38 -13.82
N VAL A 318 -1.62 6.06 -13.73
CA VAL A 318 -0.34 5.44 -14.13
C VAL A 318 -0.10 5.60 -15.64
N HIS A 319 -1.12 5.40 -16.48
CA HIS A 319 -0.98 5.57 -17.93
C HIS A 319 -0.74 7.02 -18.35
N ALA A 320 -1.34 7.98 -17.64
CA ALA A 320 -1.08 9.41 -17.83
C ALA A 320 0.38 9.76 -17.50
N ILE A 321 0.96 9.22 -16.43
CA ILE A 321 2.38 9.43 -16.11
C ILE A 321 3.31 8.90 -17.22
N PHE A 322 2.99 7.74 -17.80
CA PHE A 322 3.79 7.14 -18.87
C PHE A 322 3.52 7.75 -20.25
N ASN A 323 2.62 8.74 -20.39
CA ASN A 323 2.18 9.31 -21.67
C ASN A 323 1.74 8.24 -22.69
N ARG A 324 1.14 7.14 -22.21
CA ARG A 324 0.62 6.05 -23.07
C ARG A 324 -0.84 6.32 -23.43
N PHE A 325 -1.04 7.31 -24.28
CA PHE A 325 -2.36 7.89 -24.54
C PHE A 325 -3.38 6.93 -25.17
N GLU A 326 -2.94 5.93 -25.96
CA GLU A 326 -3.84 4.89 -26.50
C GLU A 326 -4.43 4.01 -25.40
N ARG A 327 -3.57 3.48 -24.51
CA ARG A 327 -3.99 2.67 -23.36
C ARG A 327 -4.78 3.49 -22.34
N LEU A 328 -4.49 4.78 -22.25
CA LEU A 328 -5.24 5.72 -21.45
C LEU A 328 -6.67 5.89 -21.99
N SER A 329 -6.84 6.04 -23.31
CA SER A 329 -8.16 6.11 -23.96
C SER A 329 -9.01 4.88 -23.67
N GLU A 330 -8.45 3.67 -23.79
CA GLU A 330 -9.16 2.43 -23.44
C GLU A 330 -9.59 2.40 -21.96
N SER A 331 -8.72 2.84 -21.06
CA SER A 331 -8.95 2.84 -19.62
C SER A 331 -10.00 3.89 -19.23
N LEU A 332 -9.96 5.07 -19.85
CA LEU A 332 -10.97 6.12 -19.70
C LEU A 332 -12.32 5.69 -20.29
N GLY A 333 -12.34 4.95 -21.40
CA GLY A 333 -13.54 4.33 -21.95
C GLY A 333 -14.22 3.38 -20.94
N LYS A 334 -13.43 2.52 -20.30
CA LYS A 334 -13.91 1.65 -19.21
C LYS A 334 -14.42 2.47 -18.01
N ALA A 335 -13.71 3.54 -17.63
CA ALA A 335 -14.12 4.42 -16.54
C ALA A 335 -15.46 5.13 -16.86
N LYS A 336 -15.66 5.59 -18.11
CA LYS A 336 -16.89 6.24 -18.58
C LYS A 336 -18.08 5.29 -18.52
N GLN A 337 -17.91 4.03 -18.92
CA GLN A 337 -18.95 3.00 -18.78
C GLN A 337 -19.34 2.77 -17.31
N LEU A 338 -18.36 2.77 -16.40
CA LEU A 338 -18.63 2.64 -14.96
C LEU A 338 -19.34 3.87 -14.39
N ALA A 339 -18.95 5.08 -14.81
CA ALA A 339 -19.62 6.32 -14.42
C ALA A 339 -21.06 6.42 -14.95
N ALA A 340 -21.32 5.88 -16.15
CA ALA A 340 -22.68 5.73 -16.69
C ALA A 340 -23.54 4.83 -15.80
N ARG A 341 -23.00 3.68 -15.36
CA ARG A 341 -23.70 2.76 -14.43
C ARG A 341 -23.95 3.39 -13.06
N LEU A 342 -23.05 4.24 -12.57
CA LEU A 342 -23.20 4.97 -11.31
C LEU A 342 -24.23 6.13 -11.40
N LYS A 343 -24.71 6.48 -12.61
CA LYS A 343 -25.65 7.58 -12.86
C LYS A 343 -25.18 8.94 -12.31
N SER A 344 -23.87 9.15 -12.16
CA SER A 344 -23.31 10.42 -11.67
C SER A 344 -22.93 11.34 -12.84
N THR A 345 -23.69 12.41 -13.03
CA THR A 345 -23.45 13.42 -14.08
C THR A 345 -22.11 14.14 -13.89
N LYS A 346 -21.73 14.43 -12.64
CA LYS A 346 -20.46 15.09 -12.30
C LYS A 346 -19.25 14.29 -12.76
N LEU A 347 -19.26 12.97 -12.53
CA LEU A 347 -18.15 12.10 -12.94
C LEU A 347 -18.09 11.94 -14.46
N GLN A 348 -19.25 11.87 -15.12
CA GLN A 348 -19.28 11.81 -16.58
C GLN A 348 -18.70 13.08 -17.20
N ALA A 349 -19.03 14.25 -16.68
CA ALA A 349 -18.45 15.52 -17.12
C ALA A 349 -16.93 15.57 -16.91
N TYR A 350 -16.47 15.14 -15.73
CA TYR A 350 -15.04 15.06 -15.42
C TYR A 350 -14.29 14.11 -16.36
N LEU A 351 -14.81 12.91 -16.64
CA LEU A 351 -14.19 11.97 -17.57
C LEU A 351 -14.27 12.42 -19.02
N ALA A 352 -15.32 13.15 -19.41
CA ALA A 352 -15.42 13.74 -20.73
C ALA A 352 -14.30 14.76 -20.96
N LEU A 353 -13.99 15.57 -19.94
CA LEU A 353 -12.84 16.47 -19.96
C LEU A 353 -11.52 15.70 -20.09
N CYS A 354 -11.31 14.64 -19.28
CA CYS A 354 -10.11 13.81 -19.40
C CYS A 354 -9.94 13.20 -20.80
N ASN A 355 -11.03 12.76 -21.43
CA ASN A 355 -11.00 12.23 -22.80
C ASN A 355 -10.64 13.31 -23.82
N ALA A 356 -11.31 14.48 -23.78
CA ALA A 356 -11.04 15.56 -24.73
C ALA A 356 -9.58 16.00 -24.71
N VAL A 357 -9.01 16.06 -23.52
CA VAL A 357 -7.60 16.39 -23.29
C VAL A 357 -6.66 15.28 -23.81
N ASN A 358 -6.98 14.01 -23.56
CA ASN A 358 -6.21 12.89 -24.09
C ASN A 358 -6.27 12.80 -25.63
N ASP A 359 -7.42 13.09 -26.22
CA ASP A 359 -7.60 13.09 -27.68
C ASP A 359 -6.80 14.23 -28.33
N TYR A 360 -6.77 15.41 -27.70
CA TYR A 360 -5.91 16.51 -28.13
C TYR A 360 -4.41 16.13 -28.13
N GLU A 361 -3.93 15.47 -27.08
CA GLU A 361 -2.55 14.98 -26.99
C GLU A 361 -2.23 13.90 -28.02
N LEU A 362 -3.16 12.97 -28.26
CA LEU A 362 -3.03 11.96 -29.32
C LEU A 362 -2.89 12.61 -30.69
N ASP A 363 -3.72 13.60 -31.00
CA ASP A 363 -3.67 14.30 -32.27
C ASP A 363 -2.40 15.14 -32.41
N TYR A 364 -1.94 15.76 -31.33
CA TYR A 364 -0.66 16.47 -31.31
C TYR A 364 0.53 15.53 -31.56
N GLN A 365 0.56 14.35 -30.92
CA GLN A 365 1.61 13.36 -31.17
C GLN A 365 1.58 12.81 -32.61
N ARG A 366 0.39 12.54 -33.16
CA ARG A 366 0.23 12.10 -34.55
C ARG A 366 0.76 13.15 -35.54
N LYS A 367 0.44 14.43 -35.31
CA LYS A 367 0.97 15.55 -36.11
C LYS A 367 2.49 15.62 -36.05
N LYS A 368 3.08 15.53 -34.85
CA LYS A 368 4.54 15.52 -34.68
C LYS A 368 5.22 14.34 -35.39
N GLN A 369 4.63 13.14 -35.32
CA GLN A 369 5.14 11.98 -36.05
C GLN A 369 5.01 12.14 -37.57
N SER A 370 3.92 12.74 -38.05
CA SER A 370 3.74 13.03 -39.48
C SER A 370 4.74 14.07 -40.01
N GLU A 371 5.08 15.09 -39.20
CA GLU A 371 6.11 16.09 -39.54
C GLU A 371 7.52 15.49 -39.54
N HIS A 372 7.79 14.50 -38.68
CA HIS A 372 9.08 13.79 -38.64
C HIS A 372 9.23 12.78 -39.79
N ASN A 373 8.12 12.27 -40.32
CA ASN A 373 8.07 11.32 -41.43
C ASN A 373 8.00 11.98 -42.81
N LEU A 374 7.99 13.32 -42.89
CA LEU A 374 8.26 14.01 -44.15
C LEU A 374 9.72 13.77 -44.53
N PRO A 375 10.02 13.17 -45.70
CA PRO A 375 11.40 13.00 -46.14
C PRO A 375 12.01 14.39 -46.27
N LYS A 376 13.05 14.67 -45.48
CA LYS A 376 13.90 15.87 -45.65
C LYS A 376 14.15 16.04 -47.14
N GLY A 377 13.53 17.06 -47.73
CA GLY A 377 13.60 17.30 -49.16
C GLY A 377 15.05 17.22 -49.60
N ARG A 378 15.35 16.27 -50.48
CA ARG A 378 16.61 16.21 -51.21
C ARG A 378 16.85 17.62 -51.75
N ARG A 379 17.83 18.33 -51.20
CA ARG A 379 18.40 19.53 -51.82
C ARG A 379 18.90 19.10 -53.20
N ARG A 380 18.06 19.28 -54.22
CA ARG A 380 18.45 19.22 -55.62
C ARG A 380 19.46 20.35 -55.82
N LYS A 381 20.75 20.03 -55.71
CA LYS A 381 21.82 20.87 -56.25
C LYS A 381 21.66 20.83 -57.76
N GLY A 382 20.97 21.81 -58.34
CA GLY A 382 21.05 22.09 -59.76
C GLY A 382 22.43 22.66 -60.06
N ARG A 383 23.30 21.85 -60.67
CA ARG A 383 24.43 22.35 -61.45
C ARG A 383 23.90 22.70 -62.84
N PRO A 384 24.15 23.89 -63.40
CA PRO A 384 23.96 24.11 -64.82
C PRO A 384 25.13 23.46 -65.57
N SER A 385 24.80 22.64 -66.58
CA SER A 385 25.74 22.08 -67.54
C SER A 385 26.11 23.15 -68.56
N LEU A 386 27.35 23.62 -68.51
CA LEU A 386 28.03 24.32 -69.60
C LEU A 386 28.53 23.28 -70.60
N ALA A 387 27.97 23.28 -71.81
CA ALA A 387 28.52 22.62 -72.97
C ALA A 387 28.22 23.46 -74.22
N SER A 388 29.23 24.18 -74.71
CA SER A 388 29.37 24.62 -76.10
C SER A 388 30.88 24.80 -76.31
N PHE A 389 31.55 23.77 -76.84
CA PHE A 389 31.94 23.66 -78.25
C PHE A 389 32.83 24.83 -78.70
N ASP A 390 34.13 24.57 -78.61
CA ASP A 390 35.15 25.19 -79.47
C ASP A 390 35.04 24.60 -80.87
N SER A 391 34.88 25.48 -81.86
CA SER A 391 35.67 25.39 -83.09
C SER A 391 35.64 26.74 -83.79
N THR A 392 36.85 27.25 -83.97
CA THR A 392 37.30 28.48 -84.60
C THR A 392 37.06 28.54 -86.10
N GLU A 393 37.02 29.79 -86.58
CA GLU A 393 37.56 30.28 -87.85
C GLU A 393 36.76 30.07 -89.15
N ASN A 394 36.19 31.19 -89.62
CA ASN A 394 36.70 32.01 -90.73
C ASN A 394 35.69 32.33 -91.84
N ASN A 395 35.69 33.64 -92.18
CA ASN A 395 35.38 34.25 -93.47
C ASN A 395 33.91 34.23 -93.90
N LEU A 396 33.34 35.22 -94.59
CA LEU A 396 33.65 36.60 -94.95
C LEU A 396 32.33 37.08 -95.62
N GLU A 397 32.16 38.39 -95.75
CA GLU A 397 31.27 39.05 -96.74
C GLU A 397 29.76 39.26 -96.44
N HIS A 398 29.49 40.55 -96.22
CA HIS A 398 28.62 41.44 -97.01
C HIS A 398 27.11 41.58 -96.75
N LEU A 399 26.74 42.89 -96.70
CA LEU A 399 25.45 43.56 -96.96
C LEU A 399 24.42 43.36 -95.86
N SER A 400 23.75 44.36 -95.27
CA SER A 400 23.34 45.75 -95.54
C SER A 400 22.56 46.14 -94.26
N GLN A 401 22.47 47.34 -93.72
CA GLN A 401 22.43 48.72 -94.19
C GLN A 401 22.63 49.59 -92.94
#